data_AF-A0A9Q8T5U1-F1
#
_entry.id   AF-A0A9Q8T5U1-F1
#
_cell.length_a   1.000
_cell.length_b   1.000
_cell.length_c   1.000
_cell.angle_alpha   90.00
_cell.angle_beta   90.00
_cell.angle_gamma   90.00
#
_symmetry.space_group_name_H-M   'P 1'
#
loop_
_entity.id
_entity.type
_entity.pdbx_description
1 polymer ?
#
loop_
_entity_poly.entity_id
_entity_poly.type
_entity_poly.pdbx_seq_one_letter_code
_entity_poly.pdbx_strand_id
1 'polypeptide(L)'
;MASGNYTMDLARLAASLTSKALPKSLYGTLPIIVIDIIPAMLIGMVKPVYKSSTEALTNIHGNGGPHGEDFLTALAAGYEGCARIGLASCSSVEDERGFHNPIINGQLAVAAAVGNLLSWDAATIASAMGVAASSSGGLVAFQTTDAKTKQIHPGHGGPLGIEAALMARAGVTGSPNILENEMGFLHAFSPEPTYTQTLASLRPWWTSTTVLPKL
;
A
#
# COMPACT_ATOMS: atom_id res chain seq x y z
N MET A 1 -9.96 15.69 -17.43
CA MET A 1 -10.07 15.14 -16.06
C MET A 1 -10.62 13.74 -16.18
N ALA A 2 -9.92 12.75 -15.63
CA ALA A 2 -10.37 11.37 -15.70
C ALA A 2 -11.60 11.18 -14.80
N SER A 3 -12.72 10.76 -15.39
CA SER A 3 -14.01 10.57 -14.71
C SER A 3 -14.09 9.26 -13.91
N GLY A 4 -12.96 8.71 -13.47
CA GLY A 4 -12.88 7.39 -12.83
C GLY A 4 -12.97 7.47 -11.30
N ASN A 5 -13.60 6.47 -10.68
CA ASN A 5 -13.72 6.35 -9.23
C ASN A 5 -12.61 5.43 -8.67
N TYR A 6 -11.36 5.87 -8.88
CA TYR A 6 -10.17 5.04 -8.75
C TYR A 6 -9.90 4.57 -7.32
N THR A 7 -10.05 5.48 -6.36
CA THR A 7 -9.91 5.15 -4.94
C THR A 7 -10.93 4.09 -4.53
N MET A 8 -12.19 4.24 -4.94
CA MET A 8 -13.25 3.30 -4.58
C MET A 8 -13.09 1.94 -5.26
N ASP A 9 -12.56 1.88 -6.48
CA ASP A 9 -12.31 0.61 -7.16
C ASP A 9 -11.23 -0.22 -6.45
N LEU A 10 -10.15 0.41 -5.97
CA LEU A 10 -9.17 -0.26 -5.10
C LEU A 10 -9.80 -0.68 -3.78
N ALA A 11 -10.61 0.19 -3.18
CA ALA A 11 -11.24 -0.10 -1.90
C ALA A 11 -12.23 -1.26 -2.00
N ARG A 12 -12.99 -1.39 -3.09
CA ARG A 12 -13.86 -2.53 -3.38
C ARG A 12 -13.07 -3.82 -3.62
N LEU A 13 -11.96 -3.73 -4.35
CA LEU A 13 -11.07 -4.88 -4.53
C LEU A 13 -10.55 -5.38 -3.19
N ALA A 14 -10.04 -4.47 -2.35
CA ALA A 14 -9.58 -4.80 -1.00
C ALA A 14 -10.72 -5.36 -0.14
N ALA A 15 -11.90 -4.74 -0.11
CA ALA A 15 -13.02 -5.23 0.69
C ALA A 15 -13.55 -6.61 0.25
N SER A 16 -13.44 -6.94 -1.05
CA SER A 16 -13.99 -8.19 -1.61
C SER A 16 -13.01 -9.36 -1.64
N LEU A 17 -11.71 -9.12 -1.43
CA LEU A 17 -10.69 -10.15 -1.54
C LEU A 17 -10.78 -11.14 -0.36
N THR A 18 -10.81 -12.43 -0.70
CA THR A 18 -10.84 -13.54 0.27
C THR A 18 -9.78 -14.58 -0.10
N SER A 19 -9.39 -15.44 0.84
CA SER A 19 -8.39 -16.51 0.59
C SER A 19 -8.77 -17.43 -0.56
N LYS A 20 -10.08 -17.62 -0.81
CA LYS A 20 -10.64 -18.40 -1.93
C LYS A 20 -10.42 -17.77 -3.29
N ALA A 21 -10.27 -16.44 -3.36
CA ALA A 21 -10.03 -15.70 -4.60
C ALA A 21 -8.55 -15.75 -5.02
N LEU A 22 -7.64 -16.15 -4.12
CA LEU A 22 -6.21 -16.23 -4.39
C LEU A 22 -5.85 -17.55 -5.08
N PRO A 23 -5.12 -17.53 -6.19
CA PRO A 23 -4.67 -18.76 -6.83
C PRO A 23 -3.63 -19.45 -5.94
N LYS A 24 -3.62 -20.80 -5.95
CA LYS A 24 -2.64 -21.59 -5.16
C LYS A 24 -1.19 -21.24 -5.49
N SER A 25 -0.91 -20.81 -6.72
CA SER A 25 0.42 -20.36 -7.16
C SER A 25 0.92 -19.13 -6.41
N LEU A 26 0.02 -18.23 -5.98
CA LEU A 26 0.36 -17.06 -5.19
C LEU A 26 0.97 -17.47 -3.85
N TYR A 27 0.46 -18.54 -3.23
CA TYR A 27 1.02 -19.05 -1.97
C TYR A 27 2.48 -19.51 -2.10
N GLY A 28 2.92 -19.90 -3.30
CA GLY A 28 4.31 -20.22 -3.58
C GLY A 28 5.22 -18.99 -3.72
N THR A 29 4.65 -17.82 -4.05
CA THR A 29 5.38 -16.55 -4.14
C THR A 29 5.24 -15.70 -2.87
N LEU A 30 4.32 -16.04 -1.96
CA LEU A 30 4.16 -15.38 -0.66
C LEU A 30 5.45 -15.36 0.16
N PRO A 31 6.29 -16.42 0.22
CA PRO A 31 7.60 -16.32 0.87
C PRO A 31 8.47 -15.24 0.25
N ILE A 32 8.42 -15.04 -1.07
CA ILE A 32 9.15 -13.96 -1.76
C ILE A 32 8.57 -12.61 -1.40
N ILE A 33 7.24 -12.43 -1.40
CA ILE A 33 6.58 -11.17 -1.02
C ILE A 33 6.84 -10.82 0.44
N VAL A 34 6.76 -11.82 1.31
CA VAL A 34 7.13 -11.71 2.73
C VAL A 34 8.63 -11.39 2.83
N ILE A 35 9.50 -11.97 2.01
CA ILE A 35 10.95 -11.67 1.95
C ILE A 35 11.29 -10.41 1.12
N ASP A 36 10.34 -9.78 0.44
CA ASP A 36 10.54 -8.47 -0.19
C ASP A 36 10.07 -7.37 0.76
N ILE A 37 8.92 -7.56 1.40
CA ILE A 37 8.34 -6.65 2.39
C ILE A 37 9.11 -6.71 3.71
N ILE A 38 9.35 -7.90 4.26
CA ILE A 38 9.99 -8.04 5.57
C ILE A 38 11.46 -7.61 5.50
N PRO A 39 12.29 -7.96 4.51
CA PRO A 39 13.60 -7.38 4.21
C PRO A 39 13.62 -5.91 3.80
N ALA A 40 12.70 -5.39 2.97
CA ALA A 40 12.63 -3.94 2.75
C ALA A 40 12.27 -3.19 4.06
N MET A 41 11.44 -3.80 4.91
CA MET A 41 11.15 -3.32 6.27
C MET A 41 12.27 -3.64 7.28
N LEU A 42 13.00 -4.75 7.17
CA LEU A 42 14.03 -5.27 8.11
C LEU A 42 15.39 -4.63 7.86
N ILE A 43 15.72 -4.34 6.60
CA ILE A 43 16.91 -3.58 6.23
C ILE A 43 16.73 -2.12 6.70
N GLY A 44 15.48 -1.64 6.82
CA GLY A 44 15.09 -0.42 7.52
C GLY A 44 14.84 -0.56 9.02
N MET A 45 14.82 -1.78 9.57
CA MET A 45 14.62 -2.01 11.00
C MET A 45 15.90 -1.76 11.76
N VAL A 46 16.00 -0.56 12.28
CA VAL A 46 16.46 -0.41 13.65
C VAL A 46 15.58 -1.35 14.49
N LYS A 47 16.19 -2.33 15.19
CA LYS A 47 15.53 -3.32 16.09
C LYS A 47 14.30 -2.84 16.89
N PRO A 48 14.18 -1.57 17.33
CA PRO A 48 13.01 -1.10 18.08
C PRO A 48 11.68 -1.14 17.32
N VAL A 49 11.67 -0.90 15.99
CA VAL A 49 10.43 -0.78 15.21
C VAL A 49 9.76 -2.14 14.99
N TYR A 50 10.55 -3.21 14.78
CA TYR A 50 10.05 -4.58 14.73
C TYR A 50 9.35 -4.95 16.03
N LYS A 51 10.04 -4.68 17.15
CA LYS A 51 9.53 -4.97 18.49
C LYS A 51 8.26 -4.19 18.80
N SER A 52 8.20 -2.90 18.46
CA SER A 52 7.00 -2.07 18.69
C SER A 52 5.82 -2.50 17.81
N SER A 53 6.07 -2.89 16.55
CA SER A 53 5.02 -3.35 15.64
C SER A 53 4.48 -4.72 16.05
N THR A 54 5.33 -5.65 16.49
CA THR A 54 4.87 -6.93 17.03
C THR A 54 4.15 -6.75 18.36
N GLU A 55 4.64 -5.88 19.25
CA GLU A 55 3.94 -5.56 20.51
C GLU A 55 2.59 -4.87 20.27
N ALA A 56 2.50 -3.95 19.30
CA ALA A 56 1.24 -3.32 18.91
C ALA A 56 0.25 -4.35 18.34
N LEU A 57 0.71 -5.25 17.45
CA LEU A 57 -0.12 -6.32 16.89
C LEU A 57 -0.59 -7.30 17.98
N THR A 58 0.29 -7.71 18.90
CA THR A 58 -0.07 -8.56 20.05
C THR A 58 -1.03 -7.86 21.01
N ASN A 59 -0.88 -6.55 21.24
CA ASN A 59 -1.79 -5.78 22.09
C ASN A 59 -3.17 -5.56 21.44
N ILE A 60 -3.22 -5.43 20.11
CA ILE A 60 -4.48 -5.20 19.38
C ILE A 60 -5.24 -6.52 19.12
N HIS A 61 -4.55 -7.65 18.91
CA HIS A 61 -5.16 -8.91 18.49
C HIS A 61 -5.00 -10.09 19.47
N GLY A 62 -4.23 -9.93 20.55
CA GLY A 62 -3.92 -11.04 21.47
C GLY A 62 -3.16 -12.18 20.80
N ASN A 63 -3.08 -13.34 21.46
CA ASN A 63 -2.47 -14.56 20.90
C ASN A 63 -3.37 -15.29 19.88
N GLY A 64 -4.59 -14.82 19.65
CA GLY A 64 -5.58 -15.44 18.78
C GLY A 64 -5.73 -14.72 17.44
N GLY A 65 -4.65 -14.12 16.94
CA GLY A 65 -4.65 -13.24 15.76
C GLY A 65 -5.29 -13.85 14.49
N PRO A 66 -5.49 -13.04 13.44
CA PRO A 66 -6.09 -13.47 12.18
C PRO A 66 -5.46 -14.78 11.71
N HIS A 67 -6.29 -15.70 11.22
CA HIS A 67 -5.79 -16.98 10.71
C HIS A 67 -4.77 -16.69 9.60
N GLY A 68 -3.73 -17.51 9.45
CA GLY A 68 -2.64 -17.23 8.50
C GLY A 68 -3.14 -16.90 7.10
N GLU A 69 -4.27 -17.47 6.67
CA GLU A 69 -4.92 -17.16 5.40
C GLU A 69 -5.47 -15.72 5.30
N ASP A 70 -6.03 -15.17 6.38
CA ASP A 70 -6.57 -13.80 6.42
C ASP A 70 -5.45 -12.78 6.30
N PHE A 71 -4.34 -13.01 7.02
CA PHE A 71 -3.15 -12.17 6.91
C PHE A 71 -2.56 -12.19 5.49
N LEU A 72 -2.47 -13.38 4.88
CA LEU A 72 -1.98 -13.53 3.50
C LEU A 72 -2.93 -12.88 2.48
N THR A 73 -4.24 -12.91 2.74
CA THR A 73 -5.25 -12.23 1.92
C THR A 73 -5.08 -10.71 1.99
N ALA A 74 -4.93 -10.17 3.19
CA ALA A 74 -4.67 -8.74 3.39
C ALA A 74 -3.36 -8.29 2.74
N LEU A 75 -2.32 -9.12 2.83
CA LEU A 75 -1.04 -8.87 2.17
C LEU A 75 -1.18 -8.80 0.65
N ALA A 76 -1.95 -9.71 0.05
CA ALA A 76 -2.24 -9.70 -1.38
C ALA A 76 -3.02 -8.44 -1.79
N ALA A 77 -4.04 -8.05 -1.02
CA ALA A 77 -4.80 -6.82 -1.26
C ALA A 77 -3.89 -5.57 -1.25
N GLY A 78 -2.99 -5.47 -0.26
CA GLY A 78 -2.01 -4.39 -0.17
C GLY A 78 -1.05 -4.37 -1.36
N TYR A 79 -0.47 -5.51 -1.72
CA TYR A 79 0.47 -5.58 -2.84
C TYR A 79 -0.16 -5.17 -4.18
N GLU A 80 -1.39 -5.63 -4.41
CA GLU A 80 -2.16 -5.24 -5.58
C GLU A 80 -2.49 -3.75 -5.60
N GLY A 81 -2.88 -3.19 -4.45
CA GLY A 81 -3.09 -1.75 -4.30
C GLY A 81 -1.82 -0.95 -4.60
N CYS A 82 -0.69 -1.35 -4.02
CA CYS A 82 0.61 -0.69 -4.21
C CYS A 82 1.06 -0.74 -5.68
N ALA A 83 1.01 -1.91 -6.30
CA ALA A 83 1.39 -2.08 -7.71
C ALA A 83 0.52 -1.22 -8.63
N ARG A 84 -0.80 -1.18 -8.40
CA ARG A 84 -1.72 -0.34 -9.16
C ARG A 84 -1.37 1.14 -8.98
N ILE A 85 -1.30 1.63 -7.74
CA ILE A 85 -0.98 3.05 -7.49
C ILE A 85 0.39 3.41 -8.11
N GLY A 86 1.39 2.53 -8.02
CA GLY A 86 2.69 2.72 -8.65
C GLY A 86 2.61 2.85 -10.18
N LEU A 87 1.85 1.99 -10.86
CA LEU A 87 1.63 2.08 -12.31
C LEU A 87 0.92 3.38 -12.71
N ALA A 88 -0.08 3.81 -11.94
CA ALA A 88 -0.79 5.06 -12.19
C ALA A 88 0.10 6.30 -12.00
N SER A 89 1.04 6.23 -11.06
CA SER A 89 1.90 7.37 -10.69
C SER A 89 3.08 7.55 -11.66
N CYS A 90 3.47 6.49 -12.39
CA CYS A 90 4.58 6.49 -13.37
C CYS A 90 5.97 6.80 -12.76
N SER A 91 7.05 6.63 -13.54
CA SER A 91 8.43 6.85 -13.06
C SER A 91 8.78 8.32 -12.85
N SER A 92 8.04 9.25 -13.48
CA SER A 92 8.25 10.70 -13.37
C SER A 92 8.08 11.24 -11.94
N VAL A 93 7.41 10.51 -11.05
CA VAL A 93 7.39 10.81 -9.61
C VAL A 93 8.78 10.78 -8.99
N GLU A 94 9.59 9.78 -9.36
CA GLU A 94 10.96 9.63 -8.87
C GLU A 94 11.91 10.52 -9.69
N ASP A 95 11.83 10.41 -11.02
CA ASP A 95 12.80 10.99 -11.95
C ASP A 95 12.69 12.54 -12.04
N GLU A 96 11.49 13.10 -11.88
CA GLU A 96 11.25 14.53 -12.04
C GLU A 96 10.88 15.23 -10.73
N ARG A 97 10.03 14.61 -9.91
CA ARG A 97 9.55 15.22 -8.65
C ARG A 97 10.43 14.86 -7.45
N GLY A 98 11.24 13.83 -7.57
CA GLY A 98 12.20 13.42 -6.54
C GLY A 98 11.57 12.72 -5.33
N PHE A 99 10.34 12.21 -5.45
CA PHE A 99 9.70 11.44 -4.38
C PHE A 99 9.92 9.95 -4.58
N HIS A 100 10.21 9.22 -3.50
CA HIS A 100 10.41 7.77 -3.56
C HIS A 100 9.05 7.07 -3.54
N ASN A 101 8.68 6.45 -4.65
CA ASN A 101 7.34 5.91 -4.88
C ASN A 101 6.90 4.91 -3.78
N PRO A 102 7.74 3.94 -3.35
CA PRO A 102 7.35 2.94 -2.36
C PRO A 102 6.90 3.49 -0.99
N ILE A 103 7.44 4.62 -0.53
CA ILE A 103 7.01 5.22 0.76
C ILE A 103 5.75 6.06 0.60
N ILE A 104 5.63 6.82 -0.49
CA ILE A 104 4.47 7.69 -0.68
C ILE A 104 3.21 6.90 -1.02
N ASN A 105 3.30 5.80 -1.78
CA ASN A 105 2.15 4.98 -2.16
C ASN A 105 1.91 3.79 -1.22
N GLY A 106 2.96 3.27 -0.58
CA GLY A 106 2.91 2.04 0.19
C GLY A 106 1.99 2.15 1.41
N GLN A 107 1.92 3.32 2.04
CA GLN A 107 1.02 3.52 3.18
C GLN A 107 -0.46 3.51 2.80
N LEU A 108 -0.84 3.96 1.60
CA LEU A 108 -2.22 3.84 1.12
C LEU A 108 -2.58 2.36 0.93
N ALA A 109 -1.64 1.59 0.37
CA ALA A 109 -1.78 0.15 0.20
C ALA A 109 -1.87 -0.59 1.54
N VAL A 110 -1.08 -0.18 2.54
CA VAL A 110 -1.15 -0.75 3.90
C VAL A 110 -2.48 -0.41 4.57
N ALA A 111 -2.99 0.82 4.43
CA ALA A 111 -4.31 1.18 4.95
C ALA A 111 -5.42 0.31 4.34
N ALA A 112 -5.36 0.02 3.04
CA ALA A 112 -6.27 -0.88 2.36
C ALA A 112 -6.14 -2.34 2.84
N ALA A 113 -4.91 -2.82 3.05
CA ALA A 113 -4.63 -4.15 3.59
C ALA A 113 -5.19 -4.32 5.01
N VAL A 114 -5.00 -3.33 5.88
CA VAL A 114 -5.58 -3.33 7.24
C VAL A 114 -7.10 -3.36 7.18
N GLY A 115 -7.71 -2.58 6.29
CA GLY A 115 -9.17 -2.62 6.09
C GLY A 115 -9.67 -3.98 5.60
N ASN A 116 -8.96 -4.66 4.70
CA ASN A 116 -9.27 -6.05 4.32
C ASN A 116 -9.14 -6.99 5.54
N LEU A 117 -8.02 -6.92 6.26
CA LEU A 117 -7.76 -7.77 7.44
C LEU A 117 -8.84 -7.63 8.51
N LEU A 118 -9.37 -6.42 8.68
CA LEU A 118 -10.41 -6.09 9.64
C LEU A 118 -11.84 -6.17 9.06
N SER A 119 -11.98 -6.68 7.83
CA SER A 119 -13.27 -6.87 7.14
C SER A 119 -14.13 -5.61 7.04
N TRP A 120 -13.51 -4.48 6.69
CA TRP A 120 -14.23 -3.21 6.48
C TRP A 120 -14.89 -3.13 5.10
N ASP A 121 -15.92 -2.27 5.01
CA ASP A 121 -16.50 -1.90 3.73
C ASP A 121 -15.58 -0.98 2.89
N ALA A 122 -15.87 -0.91 1.60
CA ALA A 122 -15.09 -0.11 0.65
C ALA A 122 -15.07 1.39 0.98
N ALA A 123 -16.13 1.94 1.57
CA ALA A 123 -16.18 3.37 1.90
C ALA A 123 -15.19 3.70 3.04
N THR A 124 -15.14 2.84 4.05
CA THR A 124 -14.21 2.93 5.18
C THR A 124 -12.77 2.76 4.70
N ILE A 125 -12.51 1.80 3.80
CA ILE A 125 -11.19 1.61 3.20
C ILE A 125 -10.77 2.84 2.38
N ALA A 126 -11.65 3.39 1.54
CA ALA A 126 -11.35 4.57 0.75
C ALA A 126 -11.03 5.79 1.63
N SER A 127 -11.78 5.99 2.71
CA SER A 127 -11.48 7.02 3.72
C SER A 127 -10.11 6.79 4.36
N ALA A 128 -9.79 5.56 4.77
CA ALA A 128 -8.50 5.21 5.36
C ALA A 128 -7.32 5.48 4.42
N MET A 129 -7.46 5.17 3.13
CA MET A 129 -6.48 5.55 2.11
C MET A 129 -6.31 7.08 2.02
N GLY A 130 -7.41 7.82 2.12
CA GLY A 130 -7.39 9.29 2.17
C GLY A 130 -6.62 9.85 3.35
N VAL A 131 -6.80 9.25 4.55
CA VAL A 131 -6.01 9.61 5.74
C VAL A 131 -4.54 9.28 5.51
N ALA A 132 -4.24 8.09 4.98
CA ALA A 132 -2.87 7.63 4.74
C ALA A 132 -2.11 8.54 3.78
N ALA A 133 -2.75 9.00 2.70
CA ALA A 133 -2.11 9.88 1.71
C ALA A 133 -1.63 11.23 2.30
N SER A 134 -2.23 11.68 3.40
CA SER A 134 -1.81 12.92 4.07
C SER A 134 -0.44 12.81 4.73
N SER A 135 0.08 11.59 4.92
CA SER A 135 1.42 11.32 5.45
C SER A 135 2.45 11.03 4.35
N SER A 136 2.10 11.21 3.06
CA SER A 136 2.96 10.80 1.93
C SER A 136 4.17 11.73 1.81
N GLY A 137 5.35 11.20 2.11
CA GLY A 137 6.62 11.89 1.91
C GLY A 137 7.82 10.96 1.92
N GLY A 138 8.90 11.39 1.27
CA GLY A 138 10.17 10.66 1.20
C GLY A 138 10.91 10.98 -0.10
N LEU A 139 12.19 11.35 0.00
CA LEU A 139 12.95 11.89 -1.14
C LEU A 139 13.92 10.86 -1.71
N VAL A 140 14.08 10.84 -3.02
CA VAL A 140 15.08 10.01 -3.72
C VAL A 140 16.51 10.57 -3.65
N ALA A 141 16.76 11.57 -2.81
CA ALA A 141 18.09 12.21 -2.68
C ALA A 141 19.23 11.21 -2.39
N PHE A 142 18.92 10.03 -1.85
CA PHE A 142 19.86 8.91 -1.71
C PHE A 142 20.44 8.41 -3.03
N GLN A 143 19.80 8.65 -4.18
CA GLN A 143 20.34 8.24 -5.49
C GLN A 143 21.60 9.03 -5.87
N THR A 144 21.76 10.22 -5.29
CA THR A 144 22.87 11.14 -5.60
C THR A 144 23.91 11.23 -4.49
N THR A 145 23.77 10.40 -3.44
CA THR A 145 24.62 10.44 -2.23
C THR A 145 24.86 9.02 -1.70
N ASP A 146 25.79 8.85 -0.76
CA ASP A 146 25.97 7.57 -0.05
C ASP A 146 24.94 7.38 1.09
N ALA A 147 23.83 8.12 1.06
CA ALA A 147 22.82 8.08 2.11
C ALA A 147 22.07 6.74 2.14
N LYS A 148 21.79 6.26 3.34
CA LYS A 148 21.05 5.01 3.58
C LYS A 148 19.55 5.25 3.84
N THR A 149 19.00 6.34 3.33
CA THR A 149 17.59 6.69 3.57
C THR A 149 16.64 5.83 2.74
N LYS A 150 17.09 5.26 1.60
CA LYS A 150 16.32 4.27 0.84
C LYS A 150 15.82 3.12 1.73
N GLN A 151 16.68 2.64 2.63
CA GLN A 151 16.42 1.50 3.49
C GLN A 151 15.34 1.77 4.53
N ILE A 152 15.23 2.99 5.06
CA ILE A 152 14.23 3.33 6.09
C ILE A 152 12.84 3.63 5.50
N HIS A 153 12.75 3.92 4.20
CA HIS A 153 11.50 4.30 3.55
C HIS A 153 10.38 3.25 3.69
N PRO A 154 10.61 1.95 3.41
CA PRO A 154 9.60 0.92 3.65
C PRO A 154 9.27 0.75 5.14
N GLY A 155 10.27 0.91 6.01
CA GLY A 155 10.11 0.85 7.47
C GLY A 155 9.23 1.96 8.05
N HIS A 156 9.14 3.12 7.39
CA HIS A 156 8.24 4.23 7.76
C HIS A 156 6.85 4.10 7.15
N GLY A 157 6.74 3.70 5.87
CA GLY A 157 5.45 3.63 5.17
C GLY A 157 4.46 2.63 5.80
N GLY A 158 4.96 1.50 6.33
CA GLY A 158 4.14 0.49 7.00
C GLY A 158 3.36 1.02 8.21
N PRO A 159 4.05 1.48 9.28
CA PRO A 159 3.40 2.04 10.47
C PRO A 159 2.43 3.18 10.16
N LEU A 160 2.78 4.09 9.24
CA LEU A 160 1.92 5.23 8.87
C LEU A 160 0.59 4.77 8.24
N GLY A 161 0.60 3.73 7.41
CA GLY A 161 -0.62 3.16 6.83
C GLY A 161 -1.51 2.48 7.88
N ILE A 162 -0.91 1.78 8.84
CA ILE A 162 -1.62 1.16 9.97
C ILE A 162 -2.26 2.25 10.84
N GLU A 163 -1.48 3.27 11.20
CA GLU A 163 -1.95 4.40 11.99
C GLU A 163 -3.12 5.10 11.30
N ALA A 164 -3.01 5.38 10.00
CA ALA A 164 -4.07 5.97 9.20
C ALA A 164 -5.35 5.14 9.17
N ALA A 165 -5.24 3.82 9.03
CA ALA A 165 -6.40 2.93 9.11
C ALA A 165 -7.06 3.00 10.49
N LEU A 166 -6.27 2.95 11.57
CA LEU A 166 -6.79 3.04 12.94
C LEU A 166 -7.42 4.41 13.23
N MET A 167 -6.86 5.50 12.71
CA MET A 167 -7.47 6.83 12.77
C MET A 167 -8.80 6.86 12.03
N ALA A 168 -8.88 6.24 10.84
CA ALA A 168 -10.13 6.15 10.09
C ALA A 168 -11.19 5.35 10.83
N ARG A 169 -10.81 4.23 11.47
CA ARG A 169 -11.67 3.45 12.36
C ARG A 169 -12.19 4.27 13.54
N ALA A 170 -11.37 5.19 14.05
CA ALA A 170 -11.71 6.09 15.15
C ALA A 170 -12.55 7.31 14.73
N GLY A 171 -12.88 7.43 13.44
CA GLY A 171 -13.76 8.49 12.91
C GLY A 171 -13.02 9.64 12.21
N VAL A 172 -11.71 9.58 12.02
CA VAL A 172 -10.99 10.53 11.16
C VAL A 172 -11.34 10.25 9.71
N THR A 173 -11.82 11.26 8.98
CA THR A 173 -12.25 11.08 7.59
C THR A 173 -11.16 11.52 6.62
N GLY A 174 -10.79 10.66 5.68
CA GLY A 174 -9.97 11.01 4.53
C GLY A 174 -10.82 11.26 3.29
N SER A 175 -10.22 11.87 2.26
CA SER A 175 -10.89 12.06 0.98
C SER A 175 -11.19 10.70 0.32
N PRO A 176 -12.46 10.34 0.03
CA PRO A 176 -12.81 9.03 -0.52
C PRO A 176 -12.45 8.88 -2.02
N ASN A 177 -11.98 9.95 -2.65
CA ASN A 177 -11.49 9.99 -4.03
C ASN A 177 -10.02 10.46 -4.07
N ILE A 178 -9.24 10.14 -3.03
CA ILE A 178 -7.89 10.69 -2.82
C ILE A 178 -6.93 10.49 -3.98
N LEU A 179 -7.05 9.43 -4.78
CA LEU A 179 -6.15 9.19 -5.92
C LEU A 179 -6.44 10.15 -7.07
N GLU A 180 -7.72 10.31 -7.42
CA GLU A 180 -8.19 10.97 -8.64
C GLU A 180 -8.61 12.43 -8.48
N ASN A 181 -8.76 12.90 -7.24
CA ASN A 181 -9.21 14.26 -6.95
C ASN A 181 -8.30 15.31 -7.62
N GLU A 182 -8.85 16.48 -7.95
CA GLU A 182 -8.09 17.63 -8.48
C GLU A 182 -6.93 18.05 -7.58
N MET A 183 -7.03 17.82 -6.27
CA MET A 183 -5.95 18.01 -5.28
C MET A 183 -5.48 16.68 -4.69
N GLY A 184 -5.72 15.58 -5.41
CA GLY A 184 -5.46 14.21 -5.00
C GLY A 184 -4.00 13.78 -5.18
N PHE A 185 -3.69 12.58 -4.69
CA PHE A 185 -2.37 11.97 -4.70
C PHE A 185 -1.74 11.96 -6.10
N LEU A 186 -2.46 11.48 -7.12
CA LEU A 186 -1.89 11.39 -8.47
C LEU A 186 -1.62 12.78 -9.06
N HIS A 187 -2.50 13.75 -8.81
CA HIS A 187 -2.28 15.14 -9.22
C HIS A 187 -1.09 15.78 -8.48
N ALA A 188 -0.96 15.51 -7.18
CA ALA A 188 0.07 16.10 -6.34
C ALA A 188 1.48 15.57 -6.64
N PHE A 189 1.60 14.26 -6.85
CA PHE A 189 2.90 13.59 -6.96
C PHE A 189 3.33 13.26 -8.39
N SER A 190 2.39 12.98 -9.31
CA SER A 190 2.72 12.57 -10.67
C SER A 190 2.59 13.73 -11.66
N PRO A 191 3.65 14.09 -12.41
CA PRO A 191 3.57 15.03 -13.52
C PRO A 191 2.64 14.55 -14.65
N GLU A 192 2.67 13.24 -14.93
CA GLU A 192 1.93 12.61 -16.03
C GLU A 192 1.19 11.36 -15.53
N PRO A 193 0.15 11.52 -14.70
CA PRO A 193 -0.56 10.39 -14.12
C PRO A 193 -1.29 9.58 -15.20
N THR A 194 -1.02 8.28 -15.25
CA THR A 194 -1.65 7.38 -16.21
C THR A 194 -2.87 6.70 -15.59
N TYR A 195 -4.01 7.38 -15.73
CA TYR A 195 -5.29 6.88 -15.22
C TYR A 195 -5.85 5.68 -16.00
N THR A 196 -5.37 5.43 -17.23
CA THR A 196 -5.79 4.31 -18.09
C THR A 196 -5.08 3.00 -17.78
N GLN A 197 -3.93 3.04 -17.10
CA GLN A 197 -3.16 1.85 -16.72
C GLN A 197 -3.54 1.31 -15.34
N THR A 198 -4.65 1.79 -14.78
CA THR A 198 -5.20 1.28 -13.53
C THR A 198 -6.72 1.33 -13.53
N LEU A 199 -7.36 0.15 -13.38
CA LEU A 199 -8.33 -0.19 -12.30
C LEU A 199 -9.41 -1.21 -12.69
N ALA A 200 -9.90 -1.25 -13.93
CA ALA A 200 -10.89 -2.24 -14.38
C ALA A 200 -10.34 -3.33 -15.32
N SER A 201 -9.23 -3.07 -16.01
CA SER A 201 -8.70 -3.91 -17.09
C SER A 201 -7.52 -4.81 -16.69
N LEU A 202 -6.82 -4.46 -15.60
CA LEU A 202 -5.73 -5.27 -15.10
C LEU A 202 -6.29 -6.43 -14.30
N ARG A 203 -6.11 -7.64 -14.84
CA ARG A 203 -6.19 -8.84 -14.01
C ARG A 203 -5.19 -8.68 -12.86
N PRO A 204 -5.45 -9.24 -11.68
CA PRO A 204 -4.54 -9.12 -10.55
C PRO A 204 -3.11 -9.48 -10.94
N TRP A 205 -2.09 -8.83 -10.36
CA TRP A 205 -0.69 -9.04 -10.77
C TRP A 205 -0.29 -10.52 -10.64
N TRP A 206 -0.87 -11.25 -9.68
CA TRP A 206 -0.65 -12.68 -9.50
C TRP A 206 -1.26 -13.59 -10.59
N THR A 207 -2.03 -13.00 -11.52
CA THR A 207 -2.51 -13.67 -12.73
C THR A 207 -1.71 -13.27 -13.98
N SER A 208 -0.77 -12.32 -13.83
CA SER A 208 0.14 -11.89 -14.89
C SER A 208 1.32 -12.86 -14.99
N THR A 209 1.70 -13.25 -16.21
CA THR A 209 2.96 -13.96 -16.49
C THR A 209 4.15 -13.00 -16.58
N THR A 210 3.88 -11.69 -16.64
CA THR A 210 4.89 -10.64 -16.63
C THR A 210 5.18 -10.28 -15.18
N VAL A 211 6.38 -10.62 -14.70
CA VAL A 211 6.95 -10.08 -13.47
C VAL A 211 6.88 -8.55 -13.62
N LEU A 212 6.24 -7.87 -12.67
CA LEU A 212 6.26 -6.41 -12.64
C LEU A 212 7.73 -5.98 -12.74
N PRO A 213 8.10 -5.08 -13.66
CA PRO A 213 9.46 -4.53 -13.65
C PRO A 213 9.74 -4.04 -12.23
N LYS A 214 10.98 -4.28 -11.75
CA LYS A 214 11.38 -3.86 -10.40
C LYS A 214 10.91 -2.41 -10.19
N LEU A 215 9.96 -2.23 -9.26
CA LEU A 215 9.59 -0.93 -8.71
C LEU A 215 10.81 -0.32 -8.03
#